data_AF-A0A940LC08-F1
#
_entry.id   AF-A0A940LC08-F1
#
_cell.length_a   1.000
_cell.length_b   1.000
_cell.length_c   1.000
_cell.angle_alpha   90.00
_cell.angle_beta   90.00
_cell.angle_gamma   90.00
#
_symmetry.space_group_name_H-M   'P 1'
#
loop_
_entity.id
_entity.type
_entity.pdbx_description
1 polymer ?
#
loop_
_entity_poly.entity_id
_entity_poly.type
_entity_poly.pdbx_seq_one_letter_code
_entity_poly.pdbx_strand_id
1 'polypeptide(L)'
;LGTEARARIKIMTSTNNGFEIAEKDLELRGPGEIEGTRQSGALNLKLADIVKDRPILEAAKKTAEEIIEADPELEAAENLQLKQYLMSLQGKTPWSRIS
;
A
#
# COMPACT_ATOMS: atom_id res chain seq x y z
N LEU A 1 -12.07 29.48 4.10
CA LEU A 1 -11.36 28.22 3.77
C LEU A 1 -10.16 28.10 4.68
N GLY A 2 -10.02 27.01 5.45
CA GLY A 2 -8.83 26.75 6.26
C GLY A 2 -7.60 26.50 5.39
N THR A 3 -6.40 26.68 5.94
CA THR A 3 -5.11 26.41 5.25
C THR A 3 -5.01 24.97 4.75
N GLU A 4 -5.52 24.02 5.52
CA GLU A 4 -5.53 22.58 5.22
C GLU A 4 -6.43 22.25 4.01
N ALA A 5 -7.65 22.80 3.96
CA ALA A 5 -8.57 22.61 2.84
C ALA A 5 -7.99 23.11 1.50
N ARG A 6 -7.20 24.19 1.54
CA ARG A 6 -6.48 24.68 0.35
C ARG A 6 -5.35 23.75 -0.09
N ALA A 7 -4.62 23.16 0.85
CA ALA A 7 -3.57 22.20 0.53
C ALA A 7 -4.14 20.94 -0.13
N ARG A 8 -5.26 20.42 0.37
CA ARG A 8 -5.95 19.24 -0.18
C ARG A 8 -6.47 19.47 -1.59
N ILE A 9 -7.12 20.60 -1.85
CA ILE A 9 -7.56 20.98 -3.21
C ILE A 9 -6.36 21.08 -4.15
N LYS A 10 -5.26 21.69 -3.70
CA LYS A 10 -4.05 21.84 -4.51
C LYS A 10 -3.46 20.48 -4.92
N ILE A 11 -3.41 19.52 -4.00
CA ILE A 11 -2.94 18.14 -4.27
C ILE A 11 -3.87 17.43 -5.25
N MET A 12 -5.19 17.54 -5.07
CA MET A 12 -6.16 16.97 -6.00
C MET A 12 -6.02 17.51 -7.42
N THR A 13 -5.52 18.75 -7.58
CA THR A 13 -5.29 19.37 -8.89
C THR A 13 -3.86 19.23 -9.41
N SER A 14 -2.91 18.74 -8.61
CA SER A 14 -1.49 18.71 -9.00
C SER A 14 -1.10 17.50 -9.84
N THR A 15 -1.86 16.41 -9.76
CA THR A 15 -1.56 15.15 -10.44
C THR A 15 -2.88 14.40 -10.68
N ASN A 16 -2.95 13.63 -11.76
CA ASN A 16 -4.07 12.70 -12.00
C ASN A 16 -3.78 11.30 -11.45
N ASN A 17 -2.62 11.09 -10.83
CA ASN A 17 -2.24 9.82 -10.22
C ASN A 17 -2.87 9.69 -8.82
N GLY A 18 -3.87 8.81 -8.70
CA GLY A 18 -4.62 8.61 -7.45
C GLY A 18 -3.77 8.15 -6.25
N PHE A 19 -2.63 7.48 -6.49
CA PHE A 19 -1.73 7.04 -5.43
C PHE A 19 -0.96 8.20 -4.79
N GLU A 20 -0.45 9.13 -5.61
CA GLU A 20 0.23 10.34 -5.14
C GLU A 20 -0.71 11.25 -4.35
N ILE A 21 -1.97 11.37 -4.80
CA ILE A 21 -3.01 12.12 -4.10
C ILE A 21 -3.26 11.48 -2.72
N ALA A 22 -3.42 10.16 -2.66
CA ALA A 22 -3.67 9.44 -1.42
C ALA A 22 -2.50 9.55 -0.43
N GLU A 23 -1.27 9.50 -0.93
CA GLU A 23 -0.06 9.67 -0.11
C GLU A 23 0.03 11.08 0.49
N LYS A 24 -0.17 12.10 -0.33
CA LYS A 24 -0.13 13.50 0.13
C LYS A 24 -1.31 13.84 1.05
N ASP A 25 -2.47 13.21 0.87
CA ASP A 25 -3.62 13.33 1.79
C ASP A 25 -3.32 12.66 3.14
N LEU A 26 -2.62 11.52 3.15
CA LEU A 26 -2.18 10.82 4.35
C LEU A 26 -1.10 11.61 5.12
N GLU A 27 -0.14 12.21 4.40
CA GLU A 27 0.87 13.11 4.99
C GLU A 27 0.22 14.33 5.66
N LEU A 28 -0.81 14.92 5.03
CA LEU A 28 -1.53 16.09 5.57
C LEU A 28 -2.40 15.78 6.78
N ARG A 29 -3.08 14.62 6.79
CA ARG A 29 -3.93 14.18 7.91
C ARG A 29 -3.13 13.66 9.11
N GLY A 30 -1.92 13.16 8.85
CA GLY A 30 -1.12 12.46 9.84
C GLY A 30 -1.67 11.07 10.18
N PRO A 31 -0.81 10.15 10.68
CA PRO A 31 -1.18 8.76 10.94
C PRO A 31 -2.24 8.60 12.04
N GLY A 32 -2.41 9.60 12.91
CA GLY A 32 -3.34 9.56 14.05
C GLY A 32 -4.82 9.78 13.71
N GLU A 33 -5.16 10.38 12.56
CA GLU A 33 -6.56 10.56 12.16
C GLU A 33 -7.17 9.33 11.46
N ILE A 34 -6.37 8.30 11.13
CA ILE A 34 -6.91 6.99 10.69
C ILE A 34 -7.70 6.32 11.82
N GLU A 35 -7.25 6.47 13.07
CA GLU A 35 -7.89 5.88 14.25
C GLU A 35 -9.10 6.70 14.74
N GLY A 36 -9.30 7.90 14.19
CA GLY A 36 -10.07 8.96 14.81
C GLY A 36 -11.45 9.26 14.27
N THR A 37 -11.99 8.60 13.23
CA THR A 37 -13.45 8.50 12.97
C THR A 37 -13.75 7.69 11.69
N ARG A 38 -14.30 6.48 11.87
CA ARG A 38 -15.02 5.63 10.91
C ARG A 38 -14.71 5.84 9.41
N GLN A 39 -13.68 5.16 8.89
CA GLN A 39 -13.78 4.60 7.54
C GLN A 39 -13.94 3.07 7.63
N SER A 40 -14.95 2.58 6.93
CA SER A 40 -15.47 1.21 6.91
C SER A 40 -14.58 0.21 6.16
N GLY A 41 -13.27 0.27 6.38
CA GLY A 41 -12.30 -0.60 5.74
C GLY A 41 -11.10 -0.77 6.64
N ALA A 42 -11.30 -1.43 7.78
CA ALA A 42 -10.23 -1.76 8.71
C ALA A 42 -9.26 -2.74 8.02
N LEU A 43 -8.32 -2.18 7.27
CA LEU A 43 -7.06 -2.85 7.03
C LEU A 43 -6.34 -2.83 8.37
N ASN A 44 -6.45 -3.92 9.12
CA ASN A 44 -5.69 -4.15 10.35
C ASN A 44 -4.20 -4.25 10.00
N LEU A 45 -3.56 -3.14 9.65
CA LEU A 45 -2.12 -2.99 9.77
C LEU A 45 -1.85 -2.89 11.27
N LYS A 46 -1.80 -4.05 11.93
CA LYS A 46 -1.20 -4.14 13.25
C LYS A 46 0.23 -3.61 13.08
N LEU A 47 0.49 -2.41 13.57
CA LEU A 47 1.81 -1.91 13.92
C LEU A 47 2.74 -1.46 12.76
N ALA A 48 2.22 -0.99 11.62
CA ALA A 48 3.06 -0.37 10.60
C ALA A 48 2.64 1.09 10.38
N ASP A 49 3.50 2.02 10.74
CA ASP A 49 3.32 3.44 10.41
C ASP A 49 3.69 3.56 8.93
N ILE A 50 2.70 3.46 8.04
CA ILE A 50 2.87 3.49 6.57
C ILE A 50 3.80 4.63 6.13
N VAL A 51 3.80 5.75 6.85
CA VAL A 51 4.64 6.91 6.55
C VAL A 51 6.10 6.66 6.94
N LYS A 52 6.37 6.01 8.08
CA LYS A 52 7.74 5.66 8.51
C LYS A 52 8.30 4.44 7.78
N ASP A 53 7.44 3.47 7.46
CA ASP A 53 7.82 2.21 6.84
C ASP A 53 7.83 2.29 5.32
N ARG A 54 7.58 3.48 4.75
CA ARG A 54 7.64 3.74 3.31
C ARG A 54 8.92 3.20 2.65
N PRO A 55 10.15 3.40 3.20
CA PRO A 55 11.37 2.85 2.59
C PRO A 55 11.38 1.31 2.55
N ILE A 56 10.79 0.65 3.56
CA ILE A 56 10.68 -0.81 3.61
C ILE A 56 9.67 -1.29 2.56
N LEU A 57 8.55 -0.60 2.41
CA LEU A 57 7.54 -0.90 1.40
C LEU A 57 8.07 -0.70 -0.02
N GLU A 58 8.84 0.36 -0.27
CA GLU A 58 9.51 0.60 -1.56
C GLU A 58 10.53 -0.50 -1.87
N ALA A 59 11.35 -0.88 -0.90
CA ALA A 59 12.30 -1.98 -1.06
C ALA A 59 11.61 -3.31 -1.35
N ALA A 60 10.57 -3.64 -0.58
CA ALA A 60 9.79 -4.86 -0.78
C ALA A 60 9.11 -4.89 -2.15
N LYS A 61 8.56 -3.76 -2.61
CA LYS A 61 7.98 -3.64 -3.95
C LYS A 61 9.02 -3.88 -5.04
N LYS A 62 10.19 -3.24 -4.95
CA LYS A 62 11.28 -3.40 -5.90
C LYS A 62 11.74 -4.86 -6.00
N THR A 63 11.93 -5.51 -4.86
CA THR A 63 12.30 -6.94 -4.82
C THR A 63 11.23 -7.83 -5.44
N ALA A 64 9.95 -7.54 -5.21
CA ALA A 64 8.87 -8.29 -5.85
C ALA A 64 8.86 -8.10 -7.38
N GLU A 65 9.09 -6.88 -7.88
CA GLU A 65 9.21 -6.60 -9.31
C GLU A 65 10.39 -7.36 -9.93
N GLU A 66 11.56 -7.34 -9.29
CA GLU A 66 12.75 -8.07 -9.76
C GLU A 66 12.52 -9.59 -9.83
N ILE A 67 11.86 -10.17 -8.81
CA ILE A 67 11.53 -11.60 -8.80
C ILE A 67 10.55 -11.94 -9.93
N ILE A 68 9.51 -11.13 -10.14
CA ILE A 68 8.52 -11.37 -11.19
C ILE A 68 9.13 -11.22 -12.58
N GLU A 69 10.05 -10.26 -12.78
CA GLU A 69 10.72 -10.06 -14.06
C GLU A 69 11.65 -11.25 -14.40
N ALA A 70 12.35 -11.79 -13.39
CA ALA A 70 13.26 -12.92 -13.57
C ALA A 70 12.54 -14.28 -13.64
N ASP A 71 11.49 -14.47 -12.85
CA ASP A 71 10.77 -15.74 -12.67
C ASP A 71 9.27 -15.50 -12.45
N PRO A 72 8.52 -15.18 -13.53
CA PRO A 72 7.10 -14.83 -13.44
C PRO A 72 6.23 -15.91 -12.80
N GLU A 73 6.59 -17.17 -13.00
CA GLU A 73 5.85 -18.33 -12.51
C GLU A 73 6.40 -18.89 -11.18
N LEU A 74 7.42 -18.25 -10.61
CA LEU A 74 8.09 -18.66 -9.37
C LEU A 74 8.55 -20.14 -9.40
N GLU A 75 9.11 -20.59 -10.53
CA GLU A 75 9.56 -21.97 -10.75
C GLU A 75 11.02 -22.21 -10.36
N ALA A 76 11.81 -21.16 -10.17
CA ALA A 76 13.18 -21.27 -9.69
C ALA A 76 13.20 -21.91 -8.29
N ALA A 77 14.20 -22.77 -8.03
CA ALA A 77 14.32 -23.51 -6.78
C ALA A 77 14.31 -22.60 -5.53
N GLU A 78 14.88 -21.39 -5.66
CA GLU A 78 14.90 -20.35 -4.62
C GLU A 78 13.53 -19.72 -4.35
N ASN A 79 12.62 -19.71 -5.33
CA ASN A 79 11.29 -19.08 -5.25
C ASN A 79 10.17 -20.08 -4.91
N LEU A 80 10.44 -21.39 -4.92
CA LEU A 80 9.42 -22.42 -4.65
C LEU A 80 8.73 -22.25 -3.29
N GLN A 81 9.48 -21.86 -2.26
CA GLN A 81 8.91 -21.62 -0.92
C GLN A 81 7.96 -20.42 -0.93
N LEU A 82 8.33 -19.35 -1.64
CA LEU A 82 7.48 -18.17 -1.84
C LEU A 82 6.20 -18.56 -2.60
N LYS A 83 6.30 -19.35 -3.68
CA LYS A 83 5.16 -19.87 -4.45
C LYS A 83 4.19 -20.64 -3.55
N GLN A 84 4.69 -21.59 -2.76
CA GLN A 84 3.87 -22.38 -1.83
C GLN A 84 3.17 -21.51 -0.78
N TYR A 85 3.89 -20.53 -0.22
CA TYR A 85 3.31 -19.58 0.73
C TYR A 85 2.20 -18.74 0.09
N LEU A 86 2.43 -18.17 -1.10
CA LEU A 86 1.43 -17.38 -1.83
C LEU A 86 0.19 -18.21 -2.21
N MET A 87 0.37 -19.46 -2.64
CA MET A 87 -0.73 -20.39 -2.89
C MET A 87 -1.54 -20.68 -1.62
N SER A 88 -0.89 -20.75 -0.45
CA SER A 88 -1.59 -20.94 0.83
C SER A 88 -2.43 -19.73 1.27
N LEU A 89 -2.14 -18.55 0.70
CA LEU A 89 -2.84 -17.29 0.95
C LEU A 89 -4.01 -17.04 -0.01
N GLN A 90 -4.04 -17.70 -1.19
CA GLN A 90 -5.15 -17.55 -2.14
C GLN A 90 -6.50 -17.90 -1.48
N GLY A 91 -7.41 -16.93 -1.45
CA GLY A 91 -8.74 -17.03 -0.84
C GLY A 91 -8.86 -16.46 0.59
N LYS A 92 -7.75 -16.12 1.24
CA LYS A 92 -7.74 -15.57 2.63
C LYS A 92 -7.38 -14.09 2.71
N THR A 93 -6.89 -13.48 1.63
CA THR A 93 -6.53 -12.06 1.62
C THR A 93 -7.77 -11.19 1.29
N PRO A 94 -8.08 -10.16 2.09
CA PRO A 94 -9.22 -9.26 1.81
C PRO A 94 -9.15 -8.58 0.44
N TRP A 95 -7.94 -8.39 -0.07
CA TRP A 95 -7.64 -7.74 -1.35
C TRP A 95 -8.01 -8.58 -2.58
N SER A 96 -8.08 -9.91 -2.46
CA SER A 96 -8.46 -10.78 -3.59
C SER A 96 -9.94 -10.66 -3.98
N ARG A 97 -10.73 -9.86 -3.25
CA ARG A 97 -12.15 -9.57 -3.53
C ARG A 97 -12.37 -8.23 -4.21
N ILE A 98 -11.32 -7.42 -4.36
CA ILE A 98 -11.37 -6.14 -5.04
C ILE A 98 -10.80 -6.40 -6.44
N SER A 99 -11.68 -6.84 -7.35
CA SER A 99 -11.45 -6.88 -8.80
C SER A 99 -12.40 -5.91 -9.47
#